data_AF-A0A7K0AAS6-F1
#
_entry.id   AF-A0A7K0AAS6-F1
#
_cell.length_a   1.000
_cell.length_b   1.000
_cell.length_c   1.000
_cell.angle_alpha   90.00
_cell.angle_beta   90.00
_cell.angle_gamma   90.00
#
_symmetry.space_group_name_H-M   'P 1'
#
loop_
_entity.id
_entity.type
_entity.pdbx_description
1 polymer ?
#
loop_
_entity_poly.entity_id
_entity_poly.type
_entity_poly.pdbx_seq_one_letter_code
_entity_poly.pdbx_strand_id
1 'polypeptide(L)'
;MDGQDLSAEAQPDGSWAFYQAPHAGPAFVLEAPFALDAAGEGEVAEPQRDAVSLEVRRVQDRHRGRFFVVDVVVDRAWLSSGERRFPVVIDPTITIGPPFDGDFIADCPNCTPFVDDTLFVGTSDDNVWWGALRFDLGALPPGAQVTGAALELFWDGFCIAVSSGGHCGGNAHTLQVQRLDGEWDGDTTSSELVVVDGVLAEATLPAGADEDWMRWDVTAAVQRWADGTWANHGL
;
A
#
# COMPACT_ATOMS: atom_id res chain seq x y z
N MET A 1 3.53 -11.66 16.80
CA MET A 1 3.65 -10.22 17.12
C MET A 1 2.87 -9.98 18.40
N ASP A 2 3.53 -9.56 19.47
CA ASP A 2 2.85 -9.16 20.72
C ASP A 2 2.07 -7.88 20.43
N GLY A 3 0.74 -7.95 20.53
CA GLY A 3 -0.18 -6.85 20.27
C GLY A 3 0.03 -5.68 21.24
N GLN A 4 0.97 -4.80 20.90
CA GLN A 4 0.88 -3.38 21.24
C GLN A 4 -0.50 -2.87 20.79
N ASP A 5 -1.07 -1.91 21.51
CA ASP A 5 -2.51 -1.59 21.53
C ASP A 5 -3.10 -1.19 20.16
N LEU A 6 -3.33 -2.19 19.31
CA LEU A 6 -4.16 -2.08 18.12
C LEU A 6 -5.63 -1.99 18.55
N SER A 7 -6.34 -1.01 18.01
CA SER A 7 -7.79 -0.92 18.04
C SER A 7 -8.35 -1.13 16.63
N ALA A 8 -9.57 -1.66 16.53
CA ALA A 8 -10.25 -1.87 15.26
C ALA A 8 -11.63 -1.22 15.30
N GLU A 9 -12.02 -0.57 14.22
CA GLU A 9 -13.29 0.13 14.06
C GLU A 9 -13.98 -0.30 12.77
N ALA A 10 -15.24 -0.73 12.88
CA ALA A 10 -16.10 -1.03 11.74
C ALA A 10 -16.53 0.26 11.04
N GLN A 11 -16.47 0.26 9.71
CA GLN A 11 -16.85 1.40 8.89
C GLN A 11 -18.24 1.21 8.26
N PRO A 12 -18.93 2.30 7.87
CA PRO A 12 -20.26 2.22 7.26
C PRO A 12 -20.33 1.45 5.93
N ASP A 13 -19.22 1.35 5.21
CA ASP A 13 -19.10 0.64 3.93
C ASP A 13 -18.84 -0.87 4.08
N GLY A 14 -18.72 -1.37 5.32
CA GLY A 14 -18.44 -2.76 5.62
C GLY A 14 -16.95 -3.09 5.77
N SER A 15 -16.06 -2.11 5.61
CA SER A 15 -14.64 -2.26 5.92
C SER A 15 -14.36 -2.18 7.43
N TRP A 16 -13.14 -2.55 7.82
CA TRP A 16 -12.63 -2.42 9.19
C TRP A 16 -11.26 -1.74 9.18
N ALA A 17 -11.17 -0.60 9.86
CA ALA A 17 -9.93 0.15 10.02
C ALA A 17 -9.22 -0.25 11.32
N PHE A 18 -7.91 -0.52 11.24
CA PHE A 18 -7.07 -0.88 12.38
C PHE A 18 -6.08 0.24 12.67
N TYR A 19 -6.05 0.71 13.90
CA TYR A 19 -5.25 1.86 14.33
C TYR A 19 -4.17 1.42 15.31
N GLN A 20 -3.00 2.02 15.20
CA GLN A 20 -1.90 1.84 16.13
C GLN A 20 -1.37 3.23 16.53
N ALA A 21 -1.45 3.55 17.82
CA ALA A 21 -0.85 4.78 18.33
C ALA A 21 0.69 4.73 18.17
N PRO A 22 1.34 5.86 17.85
CA PRO A 22 0.80 7.22 17.77
C PRO A 22 0.35 7.67 16.37
N HIS A 23 0.23 6.76 15.40
CA HIS A 23 -0.11 7.14 14.02
C HIS A 23 -1.51 7.77 13.92
N ALA A 24 -1.62 8.84 13.12
CA ALA A 24 -2.86 9.59 12.96
C ALA A 24 -3.90 8.86 12.08
N GLY A 25 -3.43 8.02 11.16
CA GLY A 25 -4.27 7.20 10.27
C GLY A 25 -4.34 5.73 10.70
N PRO A 26 -5.17 4.92 10.02
CA PRO A 26 -5.16 3.47 10.21
C PRO A 26 -3.80 2.90 9.78
N ALA A 27 -3.27 1.95 10.54
CA ALA A 27 -2.12 1.14 10.15
C ALA A 27 -2.47 0.27 8.94
N PHE A 28 -3.68 -0.27 8.91
CA PHE A 28 -4.25 -0.92 7.74
C PHE A 28 -5.78 -0.92 7.79
N VAL A 29 -6.42 -1.10 6.64
CA VAL A 29 -7.86 -1.30 6.48
C VAL A 29 -8.10 -2.65 5.81
N LEU A 30 -8.97 -3.46 6.41
CA LEU A 30 -9.56 -4.60 5.72
C LEU A 30 -10.80 -4.10 4.99
N GLU A 31 -10.72 -4.00 3.67
CA GLU A 31 -11.83 -3.53 2.85
C GLU A 31 -13.03 -4.48 2.92
N ALA A 32 -14.21 -3.96 2.59
CA ALA A 32 -15.40 -4.79 2.47
C ALA A 32 -15.16 -5.90 1.43
N PRO A 33 -15.26 -7.19 1.82
CA PRO A 33 -14.88 -8.28 0.94
C PRO A 33 -15.89 -8.46 -0.18
N PHE A 34 -15.48 -9.15 -1.23
CA PHE A 34 -16.38 -9.61 -2.28
C PHE A 34 -16.06 -11.05 -2.68
N ALA A 35 -17.04 -11.72 -3.26
CA ALA A 35 -16.85 -13.02 -3.88
C ALA A 35 -16.79 -12.90 -5.41
N LEU A 36 -15.98 -13.76 -6.02
CA LEU A 36 -15.93 -13.99 -7.46
C LEU A 36 -16.24 -15.46 -7.75
N ASP A 37 -17.15 -15.68 -8.71
CA ASP A 37 -17.33 -16.98 -9.34
C ASP A 37 -16.19 -17.25 -10.33
N ALA A 38 -15.98 -18.53 -10.67
CA ALA A 38 -15.13 -18.88 -11.81
C ALA A 38 -15.69 -18.28 -13.11
N ALA A 39 -14.82 -17.68 -13.91
CA ALA A 39 -15.13 -17.12 -15.22
C ALA A 39 -14.54 -18.00 -16.34
N GLY A 40 -15.25 -18.06 -17.47
CA GLY A 40 -14.72 -18.69 -18.69
C GLY A 40 -13.58 -17.88 -19.32
N GLU A 41 -12.89 -18.47 -20.29
CA GLU A 41 -11.85 -17.76 -21.03
C GLU A 41 -12.41 -16.52 -21.72
N GLY A 42 -11.84 -15.35 -21.42
CA GLY A 42 -12.30 -14.06 -21.94
C GLY A 42 -13.50 -13.45 -21.22
N GLU A 43 -14.03 -14.10 -20.18
CA GLU A 43 -15.05 -13.53 -19.31
C GLU A 43 -14.41 -12.79 -18.11
N VAL A 44 -15.05 -11.70 -17.68
CA VAL A 44 -14.71 -11.00 -16.44
C VAL A 44 -15.68 -11.46 -15.35
N ALA A 45 -15.15 -11.95 -14.22
CA ALA A 45 -15.97 -12.29 -13.07
C ALA A 45 -16.46 -11.00 -12.39
N GLU A 46 -17.77 -10.90 -12.16
CA GLU A 46 -18.38 -9.73 -11.51
C GLU A 46 -18.32 -9.85 -9.97
N PRO A 47 -17.75 -8.86 -9.25
CA PRO A 47 -17.69 -8.84 -7.79
C PRO A 47 -19.08 -8.92 -7.14
N GLN A 48 -19.30 -9.94 -6.31
CA GLN A 48 -20.52 -10.11 -5.51
C GLN A 48 -20.27 -9.62 -4.08
N ARG A 49 -20.63 -8.37 -3.81
CA ARG A 49 -20.37 -7.70 -2.51
C ARG A 49 -21.37 -8.11 -1.42
N ASP A 50 -22.62 -8.33 -1.77
CA ASP A 50 -23.66 -8.76 -0.81
C ASP A 50 -23.56 -10.24 -0.41
N ALA A 51 -22.71 -11.00 -1.10
CA ALA A 51 -22.52 -12.43 -0.88
C ALA A 51 -21.55 -12.76 0.26
N VAL A 52 -20.82 -11.76 0.77
CA VAL A 52 -19.77 -11.94 1.77
C VAL A 52 -19.86 -10.82 2.80
N SER A 53 -19.67 -11.17 4.07
CA SER A 53 -19.55 -10.19 5.15
C SER A 53 -18.26 -10.38 5.93
N LEU A 54 -17.76 -9.29 6.50
CA LEU A 54 -16.56 -9.24 7.33
C LEU A 54 -16.93 -8.83 8.76
N GLU A 55 -16.57 -9.65 9.74
CA GLU A 55 -16.69 -9.31 11.15
C GLU A 55 -15.34 -9.44 11.85
N VAL A 56 -14.99 -8.44 12.67
CA VAL A 56 -13.76 -8.44 13.46
C VAL A 56 -14.10 -8.47 14.94
N ARG A 57 -13.49 -9.41 15.67
CA ARG A 57 -13.67 -9.55 17.12
C ARG A 57 -12.33 -9.57 17.82
N ARG A 58 -12.20 -8.77 18.87
CA ARG A 58 -11.03 -8.80 19.76
C ARG A 58 -11.12 -10.01 20.69
N VAL A 59 -10.07 -10.83 20.73
CA VAL A 59 -9.95 -12.00 21.58
C VAL A 59 -8.72 -11.88 22.47
N GLN A 60 -8.82 -12.39 23.69
CA GLN A 60 -7.71 -12.50 24.61
C GLN A 60 -7.50 -13.97 24.97
N ASP A 61 -6.28 -14.46 24.74
CA ASP A 61 -5.84 -15.79 25.14
C ASP A 61 -4.70 -15.71 26.16
N ARG A 62 -4.63 -16.70 27.05
CA ARG A 62 -3.60 -16.73 28.10
C ARG A 62 -2.19 -16.98 27.57
N HIS A 63 -2.05 -17.60 26.40
CA HIS A 63 -0.77 -17.97 25.81
C HIS A 63 -0.38 -17.08 24.62
N ARG A 64 -1.35 -16.62 23.82
CA ARG A 64 -1.13 -15.78 22.63
C ARG A 64 -1.31 -14.27 22.89
N GLY A 65 -1.71 -13.88 24.09
CA GLY A 65 -2.02 -12.49 24.40
C GLY A 65 -3.31 -12.02 23.73
N ARG A 66 -3.36 -10.74 23.33
CA ARG A 66 -4.52 -10.16 22.63
C ARG A 66 -4.31 -10.23 21.13
N PHE A 67 -5.35 -10.65 20.41
CA PHE A 67 -5.36 -10.73 18.96
C PHE A 67 -6.77 -10.47 18.43
N PHE A 68 -6.88 -10.24 17.13
CA PHE A 68 -8.17 -10.15 16.45
C PHE A 68 -8.48 -11.47 15.74
N VAL A 69 -9.75 -11.86 15.77
CA VAL A 69 -10.30 -12.88 14.90
C VAL A 69 -11.10 -12.15 13.82
N VAL A 70 -10.79 -12.48 12.57
CA VAL A 70 -11.47 -11.96 11.39
C VAL A 70 -12.32 -13.10 10.83
N ASP A 71 -13.64 -12.95 10.92
CA ASP A 71 -14.60 -13.86 10.33
C ASP A 71 -15.01 -13.33 8.95
N VAL A 72 -14.66 -14.07 7.91
CA VAL A 72 -15.16 -13.85 6.55
C VAL A 72 -16.27 -14.85 6.30
N VAL A 73 -17.50 -14.37 6.19
CA VAL A 73 -18.69 -15.22 6.10
C VAL A 73 -19.29 -15.11 4.71
N VAL A 74 -19.37 -16.23 4.02
CA VAL A 74 -20.03 -16.32 2.71
C VAL A 74 -21.49 -16.70 2.92
N ASP A 75 -22.41 -15.99 2.28
CA ASP A 75 -23.83 -16.32 2.27
C ASP A 75 -24.03 -17.72 1.69
N ARG A 76 -24.62 -18.60 2.50
CA ARG A 76 -24.82 -20.00 2.15
C ARG A 76 -25.85 -20.21 1.03
N ALA A 77 -26.89 -19.40 0.99
CA ALA A 77 -27.91 -19.47 -0.07
C ALA A 77 -27.31 -19.00 -1.40
N TRP A 78 -26.51 -17.93 -1.38
CA TRP A 78 -25.73 -17.49 -2.54
C TRP A 78 -24.76 -18.60 -3.00
N LEU A 79 -23.95 -19.15 -2.09
CA LEU A 79 -22.93 -20.16 -2.41
C LEU A 79 -23.52 -21.48 -2.93
N SER A 80 -24.73 -21.84 -2.51
CA SER A 80 -25.43 -23.07 -2.95
C SER A 80 -26.39 -22.85 -4.12
N SER A 81 -26.44 -21.64 -4.70
CA SER A 81 -27.22 -21.38 -5.90
C SER A 81 -26.73 -22.23 -7.08
N GLY A 82 -27.67 -22.75 -7.87
CA GLY A 82 -27.37 -23.51 -9.09
C GLY A 82 -26.71 -22.67 -10.20
N GLU A 83 -26.67 -21.34 -10.03
CA GLU A 83 -25.97 -20.42 -10.94
C GLU A 83 -24.47 -20.28 -10.62
N ARG A 84 -24.00 -20.80 -9.47
CA ARG A 84 -22.61 -20.63 -9.04
C ARG A 84 -21.64 -21.43 -9.90
N ARG A 85 -20.54 -20.79 -10.28
CA ARG A 85 -19.41 -21.43 -10.95
C ARG A 85 -18.23 -21.52 -9.99
N PHE A 86 -17.78 -22.74 -9.74
CA PHE A 86 -16.67 -23.03 -8.83
C PHE A 86 -15.31 -23.14 -9.57
N PRO A 87 -14.18 -22.84 -8.91
CA PRO A 87 -14.07 -22.37 -7.52
C PRO A 87 -14.60 -20.94 -7.33
N VAL A 88 -15.18 -20.67 -6.16
CA VAL A 88 -15.44 -19.30 -5.71
C VAL A 88 -14.21 -18.80 -4.98
N VAL A 89 -13.77 -17.58 -5.29
CA VAL A 89 -12.69 -16.88 -4.60
C VAL A 89 -13.27 -15.73 -3.79
N ILE A 90 -12.76 -15.56 -2.57
CA ILE A 90 -13.13 -14.45 -1.69
C ILE A 90 -11.92 -13.55 -1.55
N ASP A 91 -12.11 -12.26 -1.82
CA ASP A 91 -11.06 -11.26 -1.75
C ASP A 91 -11.46 -10.18 -0.71
N PRO A 92 -10.85 -10.21 0.49
CA PRO A 92 -10.73 -9.03 1.33
C PRO A 92 -9.49 -8.26 0.89
N THR A 93 -9.68 -7.17 0.15
CA THR A 93 -8.58 -6.27 -0.18
C THR A 93 -8.05 -5.62 1.10
N ILE A 94 -6.73 -5.47 1.21
CA ILE A 94 -6.07 -4.86 2.38
C ILE A 94 -5.38 -3.59 1.93
N THR A 95 -5.80 -2.45 2.48
CA THR A 95 -5.15 -1.16 2.28
C THR A 95 -4.15 -0.95 3.40
N ILE A 96 -2.88 -0.72 3.08
CA ILE A 96 -1.80 -0.53 4.06
C ILE A 96 -1.21 0.85 3.83
N GLY A 97 -1.23 1.70 4.85
CA GLY A 97 -0.48 2.96 4.83
C GLY A 97 1.00 2.72 5.11
N PRO A 98 1.93 3.56 4.61
CA PRO A 98 3.32 3.46 5.01
C PRO A 98 3.43 3.81 6.51
N PRO A 99 3.94 2.92 7.39
CA PRO A 99 4.33 3.30 8.74
C PRO A 99 5.50 4.29 8.76
N PHE A 100 6.27 4.39 7.67
CA PHE A 100 7.45 5.24 7.59
C PHE A 100 7.67 5.79 6.18
N ASP A 101 7.89 7.10 6.10
CA ASP A 101 8.18 7.86 4.91
C ASP A 101 9.39 8.80 5.15
N GLY A 102 9.99 9.29 4.07
CA GLY A 102 11.04 10.30 4.15
C GLY A 102 11.57 10.74 2.79
N ASP A 103 11.98 12.01 2.71
CA ASP A 103 12.51 12.63 1.50
C ASP A 103 14.03 12.75 1.59
N PHE A 104 14.72 12.03 0.72
CA PHE A 104 16.17 12.02 0.62
C PHE A 104 16.67 12.97 -0.47
N ILE A 105 17.81 13.60 -0.23
CA ILE A 105 18.51 14.43 -1.21
C ILE A 105 19.63 13.60 -1.83
N ALA A 106 19.37 13.05 -3.01
CA ALA A 106 20.25 12.13 -3.71
C ALA A 106 21.67 12.66 -3.95
N ASP A 107 21.80 13.96 -4.18
CA ASP A 107 23.06 14.66 -4.43
C ASP A 107 23.70 15.26 -3.15
N CYS A 108 23.14 14.96 -1.97
CA CYS A 108 23.73 15.27 -0.68
C CYS A 108 24.03 13.99 0.13
N PRO A 109 25.22 13.38 -0.04
CA PRO A 109 25.55 12.08 0.57
C PRO A 109 25.36 11.99 2.09
N ASN A 110 25.59 13.09 2.82
CA ASN A 110 25.53 13.14 4.28
C ASN A 110 24.22 13.75 4.83
N CYS A 111 23.25 14.06 3.95
CA CYS A 111 21.94 14.55 4.38
C CYS A 111 21.08 13.39 4.87
N THR A 112 20.40 13.59 6.00
CA THR A 112 19.34 12.73 6.53
C THR A 112 17.99 13.07 5.88
N PRO A 113 16.99 12.18 5.92
CA PRO A 113 15.70 12.43 5.29
C PRO A 113 14.92 13.55 5.99
N PHE A 114 14.14 14.27 5.20
CA PHE A 114 13.07 15.14 5.70
C PHE A 114 11.77 14.34 5.82
N VAL A 115 10.94 14.69 6.79
CA VAL A 115 9.61 14.07 6.97
C VAL A 115 8.60 15.19 6.99
N ASP A 116 7.66 15.15 6.06
CA ASP A 116 6.57 16.12 5.91
C ASP A 116 5.26 15.41 5.52
N ASP A 117 4.16 16.15 5.38
CA ASP A 117 2.87 15.60 4.92
C ASP A 117 2.79 15.34 3.40
N THR A 118 3.83 15.73 2.66
CA THR A 118 4.00 15.52 1.21
C THR A 118 5.34 14.88 0.90
N LEU A 119 5.41 14.07 -0.17
CA LEU A 119 6.66 13.51 -0.68
C LEU A 119 7.25 14.37 -1.79
N PHE A 120 8.52 14.73 -1.65
CA PHE A 120 9.32 15.40 -2.66
C PHE A 120 9.95 14.37 -3.60
N VAL A 121 9.50 14.38 -4.86
CA VAL A 121 10.09 13.55 -5.91
C VAL A 121 10.49 14.41 -7.10
N GLY A 122 11.70 14.17 -7.61
CA GLY A 122 12.20 14.79 -8.84
C GLY A 122 13.36 15.74 -8.61
N THR A 123 13.63 16.61 -9.57
CA THR A 123 14.83 17.45 -9.57
C THR A 123 14.45 18.92 -9.58
N SER A 124 15.12 19.68 -8.71
CA SER A 124 15.09 21.14 -8.66
C SER A 124 16.39 21.74 -9.21
N ASP A 125 16.52 23.06 -9.17
CA ASP A 125 17.78 23.72 -9.53
C ASP A 125 18.90 23.46 -8.50
N ASP A 126 18.53 23.10 -7.27
CA ASP A 126 19.47 22.97 -6.14
C ASP A 126 19.77 21.52 -5.76
N ASN A 127 18.80 20.61 -5.91
CA ASN A 127 18.84 19.26 -5.37
C ASN A 127 18.01 18.27 -6.19
N VAL A 128 18.38 16.98 -6.10
CA VAL A 128 17.62 15.83 -6.60
C VAL A 128 16.96 15.12 -5.41
N TRP A 129 15.65 14.98 -5.44
CA TRP A 129 14.83 14.46 -4.34
C TRP A 129 14.26 13.08 -4.65
N TRP A 130 14.32 12.19 -3.66
CA TRP A 130 13.72 10.86 -3.66
C TRP A 130 12.77 10.72 -2.47
N GLY A 131 11.49 10.47 -2.73
CA GLY A 131 10.56 10.00 -1.71
C GLY A 131 10.81 8.52 -1.45
N ALA A 132 11.00 8.16 -0.20
CA ALA A 132 11.17 6.79 0.28
C ALA A 132 9.96 6.39 1.12
N LEU A 133 9.43 5.21 0.87
CA LEU A 133 8.28 4.64 1.58
C LEU A 133 8.65 3.25 2.09
N ARG A 134 8.32 2.93 3.34
CA ARG A 134 8.47 1.57 3.89
C ARG A 134 7.17 1.07 4.47
N PHE A 135 6.78 -0.14 4.10
CA PHE A 135 5.51 -0.77 4.47
C PHE A 135 5.67 -1.81 5.59
N ASP A 136 4.72 -1.85 6.54
CA ASP A 136 4.58 -2.99 7.45
C ASP A 136 3.52 -3.95 6.90
N LEU A 137 3.98 -5.12 6.45
CA LEU A 137 3.12 -6.17 5.90
C LEU A 137 2.63 -7.15 6.97
N GLY A 138 2.81 -6.84 8.25
CA GLY A 138 2.33 -7.68 9.35
C GLY A 138 0.81 -7.91 9.35
N ALA A 139 0.07 -7.08 8.60
CA ALA A 139 -1.35 -7.26 8.34
C ALA A 139 -1.67 -8.39 7.34
N LEU A 140 -0.71 -8.76 6.46
CA LEU A 140 -0.92 -9.83 5.49
C LEU A 140 -1.02 -11.19 6.21
N PRO A 141 -2.10 -11.96 5.99
CA PRO A 141 -2.20 -13.30 6.54
C PRO A 141 -1.07 -14.21 6.05
N PRO A 142 -0.51 -15.08 6.92
CA PRO A 142 0.46 -16.07 6.48
C PRO A 142 -0.10 -16.95 5.36
N GLY A 143 0.60 -17.03 4.23
CA GLY A 143 0.18 -17.80 3.06
C GLY A 143 -0.87 -17.13 2.18
N ALA A 144 -1.13 -15.83 2.36
CA ALA A 144 -1.94 -15.04 1.44
C ALA A 144 -1.36 -15.10 0.01
N GLN A 145 -2.23 -15.25 -0.98
CA GLN A 145 -1.87 -15.12 -2.39
C GLN A 145 -2.13 -13.69 -2.82
N VAL A 146 -1.12 -13.02 -3.39
CA VAL A 146 -1.27 -11.66 -3.88
C VAL A 146 -1.87 -11.73 -5.29
N THR A 147 -3.15 -11.41 -5.42
CA THR A 147 -3.87 -11.37 -6.70
C THR A 147 -3.65 -10.06 -7.45
N GLY A 148 -3.35 -9.00 -6.72
CA GLY A 148 -2.97 -7.68 -7.23
C GLY A 148 -2.50 -6.79 -6.08
N ALA A 149 -1.61 -5.84 -6.38
CA ALA A 149 -1.25 -4.78 -5.46
C ALA A 149 -0.88 -3.50 -6.22
N ALA A 150 -1.22 -2.36 -5.63
CA ALA A 150 -0.79 -1.08 -6.16
C ALA A 150 -0.29 -0.15 -5.05
N LEU A 151 0.72 0.62 -5.39
CA LEU A 151 1.07 1.83 -4.66
C LEU A 151 0.16 2.94 -5.17
N GLU A 152 -0.48 3.66 -4.26
CA GLU A 152 -1.34 4.80 -4.58
C GLU A 152 -0.87 6.02 -3.80
N LEU A 153 -0.60 7.12 -4.51
CA LEU A 153 -0.20 8.40 -3.93
C LEU A 153 -1.11 9.49 -4.49
N PHE A 154 -1.54 10.41 -3.63
CA PHE A 154 -2.39 11.52 -4.06
C PHE A 154 -1.53 12.64 -4.64
N TRP A 155 -1.82 13.06 -5.86
CA TRP A 155 -1.26 14.25 -6.46
C TRP A 155 -2.04 15.48 -5.99
N ASP A 156 -1.37 16.36 -5.24
CA ASP A 156 -1.97 17.55 -4.60
C ASP A 156 -1.90 18.82 -5.47
N GLY A 157 -1.45 18.69 -6.72
CA GLY A 157 -1.29 19.83 -7.64
C GLY A 157 0.06 20.54 -7.54
N PHE A 158 0.93 20.16 -6.61
CA PHE A 158 2.23 20.77 -6.40
C PHE A 158 3.37 19.78 -6.56
N CYS A 159 4.36 20.14 -7.37
CA CYS A 159 5.66 19.51 -7.30
C CYS A 159 6.74 20.57 -7.12
N ILE A 160 7.97 20.12 -6.96
CA ILE A 160 9.11 21.00 -6.69
C ILE A 160 9.22 22.05 -7.80
N ALA A 161 9.22 23.32 -7.38
CA ALA A 161 9.30 24.45 -8.30
C ALA A 161 10.72 24.58 -8.86
N VAL A 162 10.83 24.72 -10.18
CA VAL A 162 12.08 25.11 -10.86
C VAL A 162 12.01 26.59 -11.22
N SER A 163 13.12 27.32 -11.05
CA SER A 163 13.17 28.80 -11.14
C SER A 163 12.67 29.37 -12.47
N SER A 164 12.60 28.56 -13.53
CA SER A 164 12.28 28.98 -14.89
C SER A 164 10.96 28.44 -15.46
N GLY A 165 10.15 27.65 -14.73
CA GLY A 165 9.06 26.90 -15.35
C GLY A 165 7.75 26.73 -14.56
N GLY A 166 7.59 27.37 -13.40
CA GLY A 166 6.47 27.06 -12.50
C GLY A 166 6.59 25.66 -11.88
N HIS A 167 5.56 25.21 -11.16
CA HIS A 167 5.53 23.84 -10.66
C HIS A 167 5.65 22.86 -11.83
N CYS A 168 6.54 21.87 -11.70
CA CYS A 168 6.76 20.78 -12.67
C CYS A 168 7.26 21.25 -14.04
N GLY A 169 7.75 22.49 -14.15
CA GLY A 169 8.28 23.03 -15.39
C GLY A 169 7.28 23.07 -16.56
N GLY A 170 5.98 22.87 -16.30
CA GLY A 170 4.94 22.78 -17.33
C GLY A 170 5.03 21.57 -18.26
N ASN A 171 5.76 20.52 -17.89
CA ASN A 171 5.96 19.31 -18.70
C ASN A 171 5.33 18.07 -18.04
N ALA A 172 5.16 17.01 -18.83
CA ALA A 172 4.82 15.70 -18.30
C ALA A 172 6.06 15.03 -17.70
N HIS A 173 5.88 14.25 -16.64
CA HIS A 173 6.95 13.56 -15.92
C HIS A 173 6.66 12.08 -15.79
N THR A 174 7.70 11.26 -15.87
CA THR A 174 7.62 9.84 -15.53
C THR A 174 8.13 9.65 -14.11
N LEU A 175 7.27 9.14 -13.24
CA LEU A 175 7.59 8.81 -11.86
C LEU A 175 7.82 7.30 -11.77
N GLN A 176 9.02 6.92 -11.34
CA GLN A 176 9.44 5.53 -11.24
C GLN A 176 9.42 5.08 -9.79
N VAL A 177 8.94 3.87 -9.56
CA VAL A 177 9.05 3.15 -8.30
C VAL A 177 10.25 2.22 -8.41
N GLN A 178 11.17 2.33 -7.46
CA GLN A 178 12.33 1.43 -7.36
C GLN A 178 12.23 0.64 -6.06
N ARG A 179 13.12 -0.32 -5.88
CA ARG A 179 13.21 -1.07 -4.63
C ARG A 179 14.26 -0.43 -3.74
N LEU A 180 13.94 -0.28 -2.46
CA LEU A 180 14.93 -0.06 -1.41
C LEU A 180 15.34 -1.40 -0.79
N ASP A 181 16.63 -1.56 -0.55
CA ASP A 181 17.17 -2.66 0.25
C ASP A 181 17.76 -2.10 1.54
N GLY A 182 17.74 -2.90 2.60
CA GLY A 182 18.22 -2.44 3.91
C GLY A 182 17.28 -1.47 4.64
N GLU A 183 17.36 -1.53 5.97
CA GLU A 183 16.57 -0.67 6.84
C GLU A 183 17.07 0.78 6.80
N TRP A 184 16.13 1.71 6.89
CA TRP A 184 16.42 3.14 7.04
C TRP A 184 15.50 3.77 8.10
N ASP A 185 15.96 4.88 8.64
CA ASP A 185 15.32 5.70 9.67
C ASP A 185 15.67 7.18 9.50
N GLY A 186 15.25 8.02 10.45
CA GLY A 186 15.48 9.47 10.41
C GLY A 186 16.94 9.90 10.50
N ASP A 187 17.85 9.00 10.88
CA ASP A 187 19.29 9.27 10.98
C ASP A 187 20.08 8.67 9.80
N THR A 188 19.43 7.90 8.93
CA THR A 188 20.06 7.28 7.76
C THR A 188 20.43 8.37 6.75
N THR A 189 21.69 8.42 6.32
CA THR A 189 22.12 9.40 5.32
C THR A 189 21.76 8.94 3.90
N SER A 190 21.68 9.89 2.96
CA SER A 190 21.36 9.58 1.56
C SER A 190 22.35 8.62 0.90
N SER A 191 23.62 8.59 1.36
CA SER A 191 24.61 7.61 0.90
C SER A 191 24.47 6.22 1.50
N GLU A 192 23.74 6.09 2.61
CA GLU A 192 23.45 4.81 3.28
C GLU A 192 22.14 4.19 2.78
N LEU A 193 21.27 4.98 2.14
CA LEU A 193 20.05 4.49 1.49
C LEU A 193 20.42 3.59 0.30
N VAL A 194 20.11 2.30 0.39
CA VAL A 194 20.45 1.34 -0.67
C VAL A 194 19.30 1.23 -1.67
N VAL A 195 19.33 2.06 -2.70
CA VAL A 195 18.45 1.94 -3.87
C VAL A 195 18.95 0.80 -4.75
N VAL A 196 18.07 -0.15 -5.09
CA VAL A 196 18.39 -1.24 -6.01
C VAL A 196 18.00 -0.82 -7.43
N ASP A 197 19.01 -0.72 -8.30
CA ASP A 197 18.81 -0.38 -9.71
C ASP A 197 17.77 -1.30 -10.36
N GLY A 198 16.68 -0.68 -10.84
CA GLY A 198 15.61 -1.37 -11.55
C GLY A 198 14.26 -0.71 -11.30
N VAL A 199 13.56 -0.38 -12.39
CA VAL A 199 12.21 0.15 -12.30
C VAL A 199 11.25 -1.01 -12.03
N LEU A 200 10.58 -0.97 -10.88
CA LEU A 200 9.51 -1.91 -10.55
C LEU A 200 8.22 -1.56 -11.29
N ALA A 201 7.90 -0.27 -11.31
CA ALA A 201 6.72 0.28 -11.95
C ALA A 201 6.94 1.75 -12.32
N GLU A 202 6.15 2.27 -13.25
CA GLU A 202 6.17 3.67 -13.63
C GLU A 202 4.75 4.21 -13.87
N ALA A 203 4.56 5.48 -13.59
CA ALA A 203 3.36 6.23 -13.92
C ALA A 203 3.77 7.55 -14.57
N THR A 204 2.94 8.05 -15.48
CA THR A 204 3.15 9.35 -16.11
C THR A 204 2.24 10.38 -15.45
N LEU A 205 2.81 11.45 -14.92
CA LEU A 205 2.10 12.66 -14.53
C LEU A 205 2.01 13.59 -15.75
N PRO A 206 0.81 13.81 -16.33
CA PRO A 206 0.65 14.73 -17.45
C PRO A 206 0.95 16.19 -17.07
N ALA A 207 1.36 17.00 -18.07
CA ALA A 207 1.46 18.43 -17.89
C ALA A 207 0.08 19.03 -17.56
N GLY A 208 -0.02 19.75 -16.44
CA GLY A 208 -1.28 20.36 -16.00
C GLY A 208 -2.34 19.36 -15.53
N ALA A 209 -1.91 18.21 -14.98
CA ALA A 209 -2.82 17.26 -14.34
C ALA A 209 -3.61 17.91 -13.19
N ASP A 210 -4.91 17.66 -13.16
CA ASP A 210 -5.76 17.96 -12.00
C ASP A 210 -5.34 17.09 -10.81
N GLU A 211 -5.66 17.53 -9.59
CA GLU A 211 -5.47 16.75 -8.36
C GLU A 211 -6.21 15.40 -8.47
N ASP A 212 -5.47 14.30 -8.32
CA ASP A 212 -6.03 12.94 -8.44
C ASP A 212 -5.09 11.88 -7.83
N TRP A 213 -5.61 10.67 -7.64
CA TRP A 213 -4.80 9.53 -7.24
C TRP A 213 -3.94 9.02 -8.38
N MET A 214 -2.64 8.94 -8.13
CA MET A 214 -1.67 8.24 -8.98
C MET A 214 -1.52 6.80 -8.52
N ARG A 215 -1.30 5.88 -9.47
CA ARG A 215 -1.25 4.44 -9.21
C ARG A 215 -0.09 3.77 -9.93
N TRP A 216 0.62 2.90 -9.23
CA TRP A 216 1.68 2.03 -9.76
C TRP A 216 1.37 0.57 -9.43
N ASP A 217 1.42 -0.32 -10.42
CA ASP A 217 1.27 -1.76 -10.18
C ASP A 217 2.54 -2.34 -9.55
N VAL A 218 2.45 -2.71 -8.27
CA VAL A 218 3.55 -3.28 -7.49
C VAL A 218 3.28 -4.74 -7.10
N THR A 219 2.36 -5.41 -7.81
CA THR A 219 1.93 -6.80 -7.53
C THR A 219 3.12 -7.75 -7.39
N ALA A 220 4.09 -7.66 -8.30
CA ALA A 220 5.27 -8.51 -8.26
C ALA A 220 6.15 -8.24 -7.02
N ALA A 221 6.30 -6.99 -6.61
CA ALA A 221 7.08 -6.63 -5.42
C ALA A 221 6.41 -7.14 -4.14
N VAL A 222 5.09 -6.93 -4.01
CA VAL A 222 4.31 -7.39 -2.85
C VAL A 222 4.29 -8.91 -2.76
N GLN A 223 4.20 -9.64 -3.88
CA GLN A 223 4.33 -11.10 -3.87
C GLN A 223 5.71 -11.54 -3.35
N ARG A 224 6.80 -10.85 -3.74
CA ARG A 224 8.15 -11.17 -3.26
C ARG A 224 8.32 -10.91 -1.77
N TRP A 225 7.68 -9.88 -1.24
CA TRP A 225 7.62 -9.60 0.20
C TRP A 225 6.79 -10.65 0.95
N ALA A 226 5.60 -11.01 0.43
CA ALA A 226 4.75 -12.06 1.01
C ALA A 226 5.44 -13.43 1.05
N ASP A 227 6.23 -13.76 0.03
CA ASP A 227 7.05 -14.97 -0.02
C ASP A 227 8.29 -14.91 0.90
N GLY A 228 8.58 -13.75 1.50
CA GLY A 228 9.76 -13.51 2.33
C GLY A 228 11.08 -13.49 1.55
N THR A 229 11.04 -13.32 0.23
CA THR A 229 12.23 -13.32 -0.62
C THR A 229 12.96 -11.98 -0.63
N TRP A 230 12.24 -10.88 -0.36
CA TRP A 230 12.79 -9.54 -0.16
C TRP A 230 12.49 -9.11 1.27
N ALA A 231 13.55 -8.87 2.05
CA ALA A 231 13.44 -8.63 3.49
C ALA A 231 13.00 -7.20 3.84
N ASN A 232 13.36 -6.22 3.00
CA ASN A 232 12.94 -4.84 3.14
C ASN A 232 11.72 -4.55 2.26
N HIS A 233 10.68 -3.97 2.86
CA HIS A 233 9.44 -3.59 2.18
C HIS A 233 9.44 -2.12 1.75
N GLY A 234 10.60 -1.66 1.27
CA GLY A 234 10.83 -0.27 0.90
C GLY A 234 10.73 -0.03 -0.61
N LEU A 235 10.13 1.11 -0.96
CA LEU A 235 9.99 1.65 -2.30
C LEU A 235 10.58 3.06 -2.37
#